data_AF-A0A8T5Q4F1-F1
#
_entry.id   AF-A0A8T5Q4F1-F1
#
_cell.length_a   1.000
_cell.length_b   1.000
_cell.length_c   1.000
_cell.angle_alpha   90.00
_cell.angle_beta   90.00
_cell.angle_gamma   90.00
#
_symmetry.space_group_name_H-M   'P 1'
#
loop_
_entity.id
_entity.type
_entity.pdbx_description
1 polymer ?
#
loop_
_entity_poly.entity_id
_entity_poly.type
_entity_poly.pdbx_seq_one_letter_code
_entity_poly.pdbx_strand_id
1 'polypeptide(L)'
;MPSSKLLKDFGFEEEIWEESKGAFVPTGFPAPVKKYKLVWEVPNMSIEETYFWVLSHLRDGWGYTNVDKTIDVFAAAENSAFFGVTQQRIGLQQDKVSQFLATIGKMIKELFQLVRELRIIEERLKYYEDSIKGDEAAEIALKGIWIDLVEGGAKNPASVYGMAHQVQFTALPDLFFSTHPRTAAEVDKVVDTERAQFNKVVRNVLKRKLAQYLRWKEATYKELKTRFGFVLKYLKQHYEIIKMYMTWVKPYLRHIRRLTLDEEKVLTPDLISAFEGSMLEVELLAHKSPSKNKKYKSCILVHFLFRTRPAMSYQQEGYQRGPIHVGKVEINIRGYVWTDEQIKKFKEMRKAEDFELMRSVSESVKAAMDALGDELQRYLKKAEESEKEEKEKAEEKPKTVFEKFVNRLVGKKVEEKKGKKKEVEKEKKKKEIKLKWWQENAEKKAAKNEVLLVAYETYKNFKKAHNMIQW
;
A
#
# COMPACT_ATOMS: atom_id res chain seq x y z
N MET A 1 -22.48 -1.96 14.07
CA MET A 1 -22.03 -3.11 14.90
C MET A 1 -21.47 -4.18 13.97
N PRO A 2 -20.68 -5.16 14.43
CA PRO A 2 -20.32 -6.29 13.59
C PRO A 2 -21.55 -7.02 13.09
N SER A 3 -21.64 -7.21 11.78
CA SER A 3 -22.67 -8.07 11.23
C SER A 3 -22.42 -9.52 11.70
N SER A 4 -23.48 -10.23 12.08
CA SER A 4 -23.46 -11.65 12.43
C SER A 4 -22.90 -12.57 11.33
N LYS A 5 -22.69 -12.01 10.13
CA LYS A 5 -22.02 -12.62 8.99
C LYS A 5 -20.49 -12.59 9.14
N LEU A 6 -19.91 -11.42 9.46
CA LEU A 6 -18.46 -11.25 9.64
C LEU A 6 -17.90 -12.14 10.77
N LEU A 7 -18.62 -12.28 11.89
CA LEU A 7 -18.22 -13.20 12.97
C LEU A 7 -18.07 -14.65 12.46
N LYS A 8 -19.00 -15.10 11.61
CA LYS A 8 -19.01 -16.45 11.02
C LYS A 8 -17.90 -16.60 9.97
N ASP A 9 -17.70 -15.59 9.12
CA ASP A 9 -16.63 -15.57 8.11
C ASP A 9 -15.23 -15.68 8.73
N PHE A 10 -15.01 -15.09 9.92
CA PHE A 10 -13.75 -15.22 10.67
C PHE A 10 -13.67 -16.46 11.58
N GLY A 11 -14.76 -17.22 11.74
CA GLY A 11 -14.83 -18.48 12.48
C GLY A 11 -15.09 -18.34 13.98
N PHE A 12 -15.87 -17.34 14.40
CA PHE A 12 -16.32 -17.15 15.77
C PHE A 12 -17.81 -17.50 15.93
N GLU A 13 -18.13 -18.20 17.02
CA GLU A 13 -19.51 -18.33 17.52
C GLU A 13 -19.95 -16.99 18.13
N GLU A 14 -21.22 -16.61 17.93
CA GLU A 14 -21.76 -15.30 18.32
C GLU A 14 -22.34 -15.32 19.75
N GLU A 15 -22.09 -14.26 20.53
CA GLU A 15 -22.68 -14.07 21.85
C GLU A 15 -24.16 -13.69 21.72
N ILE A 16 -25.02 -14.49 22.37
CA ILE A 16 -26.42 -14.13 22.67
C ILE A 16 -26.49 -13.73 24.14
N TRP A 17 -27.13 -12.59 24.46
CA TRP A 17 -27.19 -12.04 25.81
C TRP A 17 -28.56 -11.44 26.15
N GLU A 18 -28.93 -11.48 27.44
CA GLU A 18 -30.12 -10.83 27.98
C GLU A 18 -29.86 -9.32 28.16
N GLU A 19 -30.26 -8.52 27.18
CA GLU A 19 -29.98 -7.08 27.16
C GLU A 19 -31.05 -6.26 27.89
N SER A 20 -32.27 -6.80 27.96
CA SER A 20 -33.34 -6.39 28.86
C SER A 20 -34.05 -7.64 29.41
N LYS A 21 -34.81 -7.51 30.50
CA LYS A 21 -35.39 -8.65 31.23
C LYS A 21 -36.25 -9.55 30.32
N GLY A 22 -35.78 -10.77 30.08
CA GLY A 22 -36.38 -11.77 29.19
C GLY A 22 -36.08 -11.58 27.68
N ALA A 23 -35.35 -10.55 27.29
CA ALA A 23 -35.04 -10.21 25.90
C ALA A 23 -33.60 -10.60 25.53
N PHE A 24 -33.46 -11.77 24.91
CA PHE A 24 -32.18 -12.29 24.41
C PHE A 24 -31.90 -11.79 22.99
N VAL A 25 -30.75 -11.14 22.77
CA VAL A 25 -30.32 -10.60 21.47
C VAL A 25 -28.89 -11.03 21.15
N PRO A 26 -28.53 -11.20 19.86
CA PRO A 26 -27.14 -11.31 19.44
C PRO A 26 -26.43 -9.97 19.69
N THR A 27 -25.21 -10.00 20.24
CA THR A 27 -24.52 -8.76 20.65
C THR A 27 -23.53 -8.23 19.62
N GLY A 28 -23.24 -8.97 18.55
CA GLY A 28 -22.16 -8.65 17.61
C GLY A 28 -20.75 -8.92 18.16
N PHE A 29 -20.61 -9.72 19.23
CA PHE A 29 -19.32 -10.15 19.77
C PHE A 29 -19.15 -11.69 19.67
N PRO A 30 -17.92 -12.21 19.70
CA PRO A 30 -17.68 -13.63 19.93
C PRO A 30 -18.24 -14.11 21.28
N ALA A 31 -18.67 -15.37 21.37
CA ALA A 31 -19.16 -15.97 22.61
C ALA A 31 -18.06 -16.01 23.70
N PRO A 32 -18.23 -15.32 24.85
CA PRO A 32 -17.19 -15.28 25.89
C PRO A 32 -17.29 -16.45 26.87
N VAL A 33 -16.19 -16.70 27.57
CA VAL A 33 -16.12 -17.62 28.72
C VAL A 33 -16.99 -17.12 29.87
N LYS A 34 -17.05 -15.79 30.04
CA LYS A 34 -17.93 -15.08 30.98
C LYS A 34 -18.02 -13.60 30.55
N LYS A 35 -19.21 -13.00 30.65
CA LYS A 35 -19.47 -11.56 30.57
C LYS A 35 -19.84 -11.02 31.95
N TYR A 36 -19.42 -9.80 32.23
CA TYR A 36 -19.92 -8.94 33.31
C TYR A 36 -20.30 -7.59 32.71
N LYS A 37 -21.49 -7.08 33.04
CA LYS A 37 -21.97 -5.75 32.66
C LYS A 37 -22.07 -4.87 33.90
N LEU A 38 -21.51 -3.66 33.82
CA LEU A 38 -21.65 -2.59 34.79
C LEU A 38 -22.33 -1.41 34.11
N VAL A 39 -23.26 -0.76 34.81
CA VAL A 39 -23.85 0.51 34.40
C VAL A 39 -23.71 1.47 35.58
N TRP A 40 -23.14 2.65 35.34
CA TRP A 40 -22.83 3.63 36.36
C TRP A 40 -23.04 5.04 35.79
N GLU A 41 -23.80 5.89 36.48
CA GLU A 41 -24.10 7.27 36.08
C GLU A 41 -23.93 8.15 37.32
N VAL A 42 -23.05 9.17 37.24
CA VAL A 42 -22.75 10.07 38.36
C VAL A 42 -22.60 11.50 37.81
N PRO A 43 -23.25 12.53 38.42
CA PRO A 43 -23.31 13.89 37.85
C PRO A 43 -22.02 14.69 37.65
N ASN A 44 -20.83 14.11 37.88
CA ASN A 44 -19.52 14.77 37.68
C ASN A 44 -18.44 13.84 37.09
N MET A 45 -18.79 12.64 36.61
CA MET A 45 -17.83 11.61 36.19
C MET A 45 -17.31 11.83 34.76
N SER A 46 -15.98 11.76 34.58
CA SER A 46 -15.34 11.62 33.27
C SER A 46 -15.13 10.15 32.90
N ILE A 47 -15.30 9.81 31.62
CA ILE A 47 -14.92 8.49 31.07
C ILE A 47 -13.44 8.17 31.30
N GLU A 48 -12.57 9.19 31.31
CA GLU A 48 -11.11 9.01 31.40
C GLU A 48 -10.71 8.34 32.71
N GLU A 49 -11.30 8.75 33.83
CA GLU A 49 -11.08 8.14 35.15
C GLU A 49 -11.43 6.65 35.13
N THR A 50 -12.63 6.33 34.65
CA THR A 50 -13.13 4.94 34.50
C THR A 50 -12.23 4.10 33.58
N TYR A 51 -11.81 4.66 32.44
CA TYR A 51 -10.96 4.00 31.45
C TYR A 51 -9.54 3.76 31.99
N PHE A 52 -8.90 4.78 32.55
CA PHE A 52 -7.54 4.65 33.08
C PHE A 52 -7.49 3.78 34.34
N TRP A 53 -8.52 3.80 35.19
CA TRP A 53 -8.62 2.88 36.33
C TRP A 53 -8.57 1.42 35.87
N VAL A 54 -9.42 1.04 34.90
CA VAL A 54 -9.47 -0.36 34.41
C VAL A 54 -8.20 -0.73 33.63
N LEU A 55 -7.67 0.19 32.81
CA LEU A 55 -6.42 -0.02 32.08
C LEU A 55 -5.26 -0.31 33.04
N SER A 56 -5.13 0.48 34.12
CA SER A 56 -4.06 0.33 35.12
C SER A 56 -4.27 -0.92 35.98
N HIS A 57 -5.52 -1.25 36.33
CA HIS A 57 -5.84 -2.48 37.06
C HIS A 57 -5.44 -3.73 36.26
N LEU A 58 -5.74 -3.79 34.96
CA LEU A 58 -5.36 -4.90 34.10
C LEU A 58 -3.85 -4.93 33.81
N ARG A 59 -3.25 -3.79 33.46
CA ARG A 59 -1.85 -3.69 33.07
C ARG A 59 -0.90 -3.91 34.25
N ASP A 60 -1.06 -3.12 35.30
CA ASP A 60 -0.09 -3.01 36.39
C ASP A 60 -0.50 -3.85 37.61
N GLY A 61 -1.81 -3.98 37.87
CA GLY A 61 -2.35 -4.88 38.90
C GLY A 61 -2.27 -6.36 38.52
N TRP A 62 -2.67 -6.72 37.29
CA TRP A 62 -2.72 -8.12 36.83
C TRP A 62 -1.62 -8.51 35.82
N GLY A 63 -0.74 -7.59 35.42
CA GLY A 63 0.41 -7.88 34.55
C GLY A 63 0.04 -8.19 33.09
N TYR A 64 -1.05 -7.61 32.56
CA TYR A 64 -1.38 -7.72 31.13
C TYR A 64 -0.50 -6.77 30.32
N THR A 65 0.68 -7.25 29.93
CA THR A 65 1.71 -6.44 29.24
C THR A 65 1.34 -6.03 27.82
N ASN A 66 0.43 -6.74 27.16
CA ASN A 66 -0.09 -6.36 25.84
C ASN A 66 -1.54 -5.90 26.01
N VAL A 67 -1.81 -4.64 25.69
CA VAL A 67 -3.16 -4.10 25.61
C VAL A 67 -3.30 -3.38 24.28
N ASP A 68 -4.21 -3.86 23.44
CA ASP A 68 -4.52 -3.26 22.14
C ASP A 68 -5.85 -2.51 22.23
N LYS A 69 -5.89 -1.24 21.82
CA LYS A 69 -7.17 -0.54 21.59
C LYS A 69 -7.73 -0.97 20.22
N THR A 70 -8.89 -1.60 20.22
CA THR A 70 -9.54 -2.20 19.03
C THR A 70 -10.69 -1.38 18.49
N ILE A 71 -11.39 -0.61 19.33
CA ILE A 71 -12.38 0.43 18.93
C ILE A 71 -12.01 1.74 19.64
N ASP A 72 -12.19 2.84 18.92
CA ASP A 72 -11.93 4.21 19.36
C ASP A 72 -12.86 5.15 18.56
N VAL A 73 -14.16 5.06 18.82
CA VAL A 73 -15.22 5.70 18.01
C VAL A 73 -15.89 6.81 18.82
N PHE A 74 -16.13 7.93 18.15
CA PHE A 74 -16.90 9.06 18.67
C PHE A 74 -18.13 9.28 17.80
N ALA A 75 -19.28 9.41 18.45
CA ALA A 75 -20.53 9.87 17.84
C ALA A 75 -20.97 11.18 18.52
N ALA A 76 -21.50 12.11 17.75
CA ALA A 76 -21.97 13.39 18.25
C ALA A 76 -23.29 13.75 17.55
N ALA A 77 -24.24 14.29 18.30
CA ALA A 77 -25.51 14.74 17.76
C ALA A 77 -25.30 15.88 16.76
N GLU A 78 -26.08 15.92 15.69
CA GLU A 78 -25.84 16.78 14.51
C GLU A 78 -25.80 18.28 14.86
N ASN A 79 -26.63 18.73 15.81
CA ASN A 79 -26.65 20.13 16.25
C ASN A 79 -25.57 20.47 17.30
N SER A 80 -24.73 19.52 17.72
CA SER A 80 -23.72 19.76 18.75
C SER A 80 -22.51 20.56 18.24
N ALA A 81 -21.90 21.35 19.11
CA ALA A 81 -20.64 22.04 18.83
C ALA A 81 -19.51 21.04 18.48
N PHE A 82 -19.54 19.84 19.07
CA PHE A 82 -18.61 18.75 18.77
C PHE A 82 -18.79 18.19 17.35
N PHE A 83 -20.02 18.05 16.85
CA PHE A 83 -20.28 17.67 15.47
C PHE A 83 -19.70 18.72 14.51
N GLY A 84 -19.99 20.01 14.72
CA GLY A 84 -19.48 21.10 13.88
C GLY A 84 -17.95 21.14 13.79
N VAL A 85 -17.25 21.05 14.93
CA VAL A 85 -15.77 21.00 14.98
C VAL A 85 -15.22 19.73 14.34
N THR A 86 -15.91 18.60 14.48
CA THR A 86 -15.49 17.33 13.88
C THR A 86 -15.66 17.37 12.36
N GLN A 87 -16.78 17.86 11.84
CA GLN A 87 -17.01 18.04 10.41
C GLN A 87 -16.02 19.03 9.79
N GLN A 88 -15.67 20.13 10.47
CA GLN A 88 -14.63 21.04 10.00
C GLN A 88 -13.27 20.32 9.86
N ARG A 89 -12.91 19.46 10.82
CA ARG A 89 -11.68 18.66 10.79
C ARG A 89 -11.71 17.57 9.72
N ILE A 90 -12.88 16.99 9.42
CA ILE A 90 -13.09 16.04 8.32
C ILE A 90 -12.93 16.75 6.97
N GLY A 91 -13.62 17.88 6.76
CA GLY A 91 -13.55 18.67 5.53
C GLY A 91 -12.12 19.05 5.16
N LEU A 92 -11.36 19.60 6.10
CA LEU A 92 -9.94 19.95 5.90
C LEU A 92 -9.06 18.76 5.48
N GLN A 93 -9.43 17.53 5.85
CA GLN A 93 -8.73 16.30 5.44
C GLN A 93 -9.25 15.77 4.10
N GLN A 94 -10.56 15.84 3.85
CA GLN A 94 -11.18 15.50 2.56
C GLN A 94 -10.67 16.42 1.44
N ASP A 95 -10.49 17.71 1.70
CA ASP A 95 -9.85 18.67 0.80
C ASP A 95 -8.42 18.23 0.45
N LYS A 96 -7.63 17.81 1.45
CA LYS A 96 -6.25 17.35 1.24
C LYS A 96 -6.20 16.04 0.47
N VAL A 97 -7.06 15.08 0.77
CA VAL A 97 -7.21 13.85 -0.03
C VAL A 97 -7.59 14.18 -1.47
N SER A 98 -8.55 15.09 -1.67
CA SER A 98 -9.00 15.51 -3.01
C SER A 98 -7.89 16.20 -3.81
N GLN A 99 -7.12 17.10 -3.17
CA GLN A 99 -5.93 17.73 -3.75
C GLN A 99 -4.89 16.68 -4.17
N PHE A 100 -4.60 15.69 -3.30
CA PHE A 100 -3.65 14.63 -3.64
C PHE A 100 -4.16 13.71 -4.76
N LEU A 101 -5.44 13.30 -4.75
CA LEU A 101 -6.02 12.43 -5.77
C LEU A 101 -6.12 13.12 -7.13
N ALA A 102 -6.47 14.40 -7.18
CA ALA A 102 -6.41 15.20 -8.41
C ALA A 102 -4.97 15.29 -8.96
N THR A 103 -3.98 15.49 -8.08
CA THR A 103 -2.56 15.50 -8.46
C THR A 103 -2.12 14.13 -9.01
N ILE A 104 -2.49 13.04 -8.33
CA ILE A 104 -2.20 11.66 -8.77
C ILE A 104 -2.85 11.37 -10.13
N GLY A 105 -4.11 11.75 -10.33
CA GLY A 105 -4.81 11.59 -11.62
C GLY A 105 -4.13 12.33 -12.77
N LYS A 106 -3.63 13.55 -12.52
CA LYS A 106 -2.83 14.31 -13.50
C LYS A 106 -1.52 13.60 -13.84
N MET A 107 -0.76 13.17 -12.82
CA MET A 107 0.51 12.47 -13.03
C MET A 107 0.34 11.10 -13.71
N ILE A 108 -0.76 10.39 -13.47
CA ILE A 108 -1.10 9.15 -14.20
C ILE A 108 -1.32 9.46 -15.69
N LYS A 109 -2.08 10.52 -16.02
CA LYS A 109 -2.29 10.96 -17.42
C LYS A 109 -0.98 11.36 -18.11
N GLU A 110 -0.08 12.03 -17.39
CA GLU A 110 1.25 12.39 -17.88
C GLU A 110 2.12 11.14 -18.09
N LEU A 111 2.05 10.16 -17.19
CA LEU A 111 2.75 8.89 -17.29
C LEU A 111 2.27 8.05 -18.50
N PHE A 112 0.98 8.07 -18.86
CA PHE A 112 0.50 7.52 -20.14
C PHE A 112 1.16 8.19 -21.37
N GLN A 113 1.39 9.51 -21.32
CA GLN A 113 2.06 10.23 -22.41
C GLN A 113 3.54 9.84 -22.50
N LEU A 114 4.23 9.70 -21.36
CA LEU A 114 5.64 9.28 -21.30
C LEU A 114 5.85 7.84 -21.80
N VAL A 115 4.98 6.89 -21.44
CA VAL A 115 5.05 5.51 -21.97
C VAL A 115 4.83 5.49 -23.48
N ARG A 116 3.87 6.28 -24.01
CA ARG A 116 3.65 6.43 -25.44
C ARG A 116 4.85 7.06 -26.15
N GLU A 117 5.48 8.08 -25.56
CA GLU A 117 6.71 8.68 -26.11
C GLU A 117 7.87 7.68 -26.15
N LEU A 118 8.12 6.95 -25.05
CA LEU A 118 9.15 5.91 -25.00
C LEU A 118 8.93 4.82 -26.05
N ARG A 119 7.69 4.39 -26.28
CA ARG A 119 7.34 3.44 -27.34
C ARG A 119 7.64 3.99 -28.74
N ILE A 120 7.30 5.24 -29.02
CA ILE A 120 7.61 5.89 -30.31
C ILE A 120 9.13 6.06 -30.50
N ILE A 121 9.88 6.37 -29.44
CA ILE A 121 11.34 6.49 -29.51
C ILE A 121 12.00 5.12 -29.65
N GLU A 122 11.52 4.07 -28.97
CA GLU A 122 12.03 2.70 -29.13
C GLU A 122 11.77 2.15 -30.53
N GLU A 123 10.57 2.36 -31.09
CA GLU A 123 10.27 2.00 -32.48
C GLU A 123 11.19 2.76 -33.46
N ARG A 124 11.40 4.06 -33.26
CA ARG A 124 12.34 4.85 -34.06
C ARG A 124 13.77 4.34 -33.96
N LEU A 125 14.28 4.10 -32.74
CA LEU A 125 15.62 3.56 -32.50
C LEU A 125 15.81 2.20 -33.16
N LYS A 126 14.79 1.34 -33.20
CA LYS A 126 14.86 0.05 -33.87
C LYS A 126 15.20 0.18 -35.36
N TYR A 127 14.60 1.12 -36.10
CA TYR A 127 14.97 1.33 -37.51
C TYR A 127 16.46 1.71 -37.67
N TYR A 128 17.04 2.52 -36.76
CA TYR A 128 18.48 2.81 -36.77
C TYR A 128 19.32 1.58 -36.40
N GLU A 129 18.90 0.77 -35.44
CA GLU A 129 19.65 -0.43 -35.03
C GLU A 129 19.62 -1.55 -36.06
N ASP A 130 18.49 -1.78 -36.73
CA ASP A 130 18.36 -2.79 -37.78
C ASP A 130 19.08 -2.35 -39.07
N SER A 131 19.03 -1.05 -39.39
CA SER A 131 19.88 -0.42 -40.40
C SER A 131 21.39 -0.60 -40.11
N ILE A 132 21.84 -0.44 -38.85
CA ILE A 132 23.24 -0.67 -38.45
C ILE A 132 23.63 -2.16 -38.59
N LYS A 133 22.68 -3.09 -38.44
CA LYS A 133 22.89 -4.54 -38.69
C LYS A 133 22.95 -4.87 -40.19
N GLY A 134 22.55 -3.95 -41.07
CA GLY A 134 22.56 -4.10 -42.52
C GLY A 134 21.21 -4.51 -43.14
N ASP A 135 20.09 -4.27 -42.46
CA ASP A 135 18.76 -4.44 -43.05
C ASP A 135 18.47 -3.31 -44.06
N GLU A 136 18.38 -3.68 -45.34
CA GLU A 136 18.09 -2.75 -46.43
C GLU A 136 16.70 -2.11 -46.33
N ALA A 137 15.70 -2.81 -45.77
CA ALA A 137 14.36 -2.26 -45.61
C ALA A 137 14.34 -1.15 -44.53
N ALA A 138 15.10 -1.33 -43.45
CA ALA A 138 15.30 -0.31 -42.43
C ALA A 138 16.09 0.89 -42.97
N GLU A 139 17.12 0.66 -43.80
CA GLU A 139 17.89 1.71 -44.46
C GLU A 139 17.05 2.54 -45.45
N ILE A 140 16.19 1.89 -46.24
CA ILE A 140 15.22 2.54 -47.14
C ILE A 140 14.20 3.36 -46.35
N ALA A 141 13.67 2.83 -45.24
CA ALA A 141 12.74 3.55 -44.37
C ALA A 141 13.37 4.83 -43.77
N LEU A 142 14.60 4.75 -43.27
CA LEU A 142 15.33 5.91 -42.76
C LEU A 142 15.62 6.96 -43.84
N LYS A 143 15.95 6.55 -45.07
CA LYS A 143 16.11 7.45 -46.22
C LYS A 143 14.80 8.17 -46.56
N GLY A 144 13.66 7.47 -46.51
CA GLY A 144 12.33 8.08 -46.69
C GLY A 144 12.04 9.14 -45.63
N ILE A 145 12.21 8.78 -44.35
CA ILE A 145 12.07 9.71 -43.20
C ILE A 145 12.98 10.93 -43.36
N TRP A 146 14.20 10.76 -43.87
CA TRP A 146 15.13 11.86 -44.12
C TRP A 146 14.65 12.81 -45.23
N ILE A 147 14.19 12.28 -46.37
CA ILE A 147 13.67 13.11 -47.47
C ILE A 147 12.45 13.91 -47.00
N ASP A 148 11.52 13.30 -46.28
CA ASP A 148 10.30 13.97 -45.82
C ASP A 148 10.57 14.99 -44.71
N LEU A 149 11.37 14.62 -43.70
CA LEU A 149 11.58 15.44 -42.49
C LEU A 149 12.69 16.48 -42.63
N VAL A 150 13.76 16.18 -43.37
CA VAL A 150 14.96 17.04 -43.46
C VAL A 150 15.02 17.78 -44.80
N GLU A 151 14.58 17.16 -45.90
CA GLU A 151 14.54 17.84 -47.20
C GLU A 151 13.21 18.53 -47.50
N GLY A 152 12.13 18.22 -46.76
CA GLY A 152 10.79 18.77 -47.00
C GLY A 152 10.02 18.10 -48.15
N GLY A 153 10.38 16.85 -48.47
CA GLY A 153 9.73 16.04 -49.49
C GLY A 153 9.84 16.63 -50.91
N ALA A 154 8.91 16.25 -51.79
CA ALA A 154 8.89 16.67 -53.19
C ALA A 154 8.62 18.18 -53.43
N LYS A 155 8.27 18.96 -52.39
CA LYS A 155 7.99 20.40 -52.52
C LYS A 155 9.26 21.27 -52.58
N ASN A 156 10.40 20.77 -52.12
CA ASN A 156 11.65 21.51 -52.12
C ASN A 156 12.45 21.25 -53.42
N PRO A 157 12.77 22.27 -54.25
CA PRO A 157 13.66 22.14 -55.41
C PRO A 157 14.96 21.40 -55.15
N ALA A 158 15.48 21.48 -53.91
CA ALA A 158 16.75 20.91 -53.52
C ALA A 158 16.67 19.49 -52.93
N SER A 159 15.49 18.86 -52.80
CA SER A 159 15.35 17.48 -52.32
C SER A 159 15.67 16.45 -53.41
N VAL A 160 15.86 15.18 -53.03
CA VAL A 160 16.08 14.06 -53.95
C VAL A 160 14.93 13.95 -54.98
N TYR A 161 13.68 14.10 -54.55
CA TYR A 161 12.51 14.13 -55.46
C TYR A 161 12.39 15.44 -56.23
N GLY A 162 12.66 16.59 -55.60
CA GLY A 162 12.61 17.90 -56.27
C GLY A 162 13.63 18.01 -57.41
N MET A 163 14.83 17.50 -57.21
CA MET A 163 15.88 17.42 -58.23
C MET A 163 15.53 16.45 -59.37
N ALA A 164 14.78 15.38 -59.09
CA ALA A 164 14.29 14.47 -60.12
C ALA A 164 13.26 15.15 -61.05
N HIS A 165 12.33 15.93 -60.48
CA HIS A 165 11.30 16.64 -61.25
C HIS A 165 11.81 17.92 -61.94
N GLN A 166 12.55 18.78 -61.25
CA GLN A 166 12.92 20.11 -61.75
C GLN A 166 14.25 20.14 -62.51
N VAL A 167 15.19 19.27 -62.15
CA VAL A 167 16.53 19.18 -62.79
C VAL A 167 16.64 17.93 -63.68
N GLN A 168 15.51 17.25 -63.92
CA GLN A 168 15.37 16.05 -64.76
C GLN A 168 16.30 14.88 -64.38
N PHE A 169 16.80 14.83 -63.14
CA PHE A 169 17.61 13.73 -62.63
C PHE A 169 16.72 12.54 -62.22
N THR A 170 15.96 11.98 -63.17
CA THR A 170 14.94 10.95 -62.96
C THR A 170 15.43 9.73 -62.21
N ALA A 171 16.67 9.28 -62.45
CA ALA A 171 17.29 8.14 -61.77
C ALA A 171 17.83 8.45 -60.35
N LEU A 172 17.85 9.71 -59.91
CA LEU A 172 18.45 10.10 -58.63
C LEU A 172 17.75 9.47 -57.39
N PRO A 173 16.40 9.36 -57.32
CA PRO A 173 15.74 8.68 -56.21
C PRO A 173 16.11 7.20 -56.15
N ASP A 174 16.01 6.47 -57.27
CA ASP A 174 16.34 5.04 -57.34
C ASP A 174 17.80 4.77 -56.96
N LEU A 175 18.72 5.63 -57.41
CA LEU A 175 20.13 5.59 -57.02
C LEU A 175 20.33 5.88 -55.52
N PHE A 176 19.59 6.83 -54.96
CA PHE A 176 19.68 7.17 -53.54
C PHE A 176 19.13 6.05 -52.66
N PHE A 177 18.00 5.43 -53.02
CA PHE A 177 17.46 4.29 -52.28
C PHE A 177 18.31 3.03 -52.44
N SER A 178 18.83 2.72 -53.64
CA SER A 178 19.58 1.47 -53.89
C SER A 178 21.11 1.51 -53.62
N THR A 179 21.66 2.58 -53.04
CA THR A 179 23.08 2.62 -52.62
C THR A 179 23.22 2.66 -51.10
N HIS A 180 24.02 1.73 -50.54
CA HIS A 180 24.12 1.49 -49.08
C HIS A 180 25.55 1.65 -48.51
N PRO A 181 26.19 2.83 -48.64
CA PRO A 181 27.49 3.09 -48.01
C PRO A 181 27.38 3.07 -46.48
N ARG A 182 28.29 2.35 -45.80
CA ARG A 182 28.25 2.17 -44.34
C ARG A 182 28.75 3.40 -43.57
N THR A 183 29.71 4.14 -44.11
CA THR A 183 30.31 5.31 -43.43
C THR A 183 30.46 6.50 -44.39
N ALA A 184 30.35 7.72 -43.88
CA ALA A 184 30.41 8.95 -44.68
C ALA A 184 31.72 9.12 -45.50
N ALA A 185 32.82 8.49 -45.07
CA ALA A 185 34.11 8.46 -45.78
C ALA A 185 34.19 7.40 -46.91
N GLU A 186 33.25 6.46 -46.97
CA GLU A 186 33.20 5.40 -47.99
C GLU A 186 32.29 5.76 -49.17
N VAL A 187 31.39 6.74 -48.98
CA VAL A 187 30.43 7.23 -49.99
C VAL A 187 31.11 7.51 -51.33
N ASP A 188 32.29 8.15 -51.33
CA ASP A 188 33.03 8.44 -52.55
C ASP A 188 33.44 7.17 -53.31
N LYS A 189 33.95 6.16 -52.59
CA LYS A 189 34.41 4.89 -53.16
C LYS A 189 33.24 4.06 -53.67
N VAL A 190 32.17 3.94 -52.86
CA VAL A 190 30.97 3.16 -53.18
C VAL A 190 30.30 3.73 -54.44
N VAL A 191 30.06 5.04 -54.51
CA VAL A 191 29.39 5.67 -55.66
C VAL A 191 30.24 5.61 -56.94
N ASP A 192 31.56 5.77 -56.86
CA ASP A 192 32.41 5.67 -58.06
C ASP A 192 32.69 4.23 -58.51
N THR A 193 32.55 3.23 -57.63
CA THR A 193 32.72 1.81 -57.99
C THR A 193 31.41 1.21 -58.51
N GLU A 194 30.31 1.33 -57.76
CA GLU A 194 29.03 0.70 -58.10
C GLU A 194 28.26 1.44 -59.20
N ARG A 195 28.35 2.79 -59.22
CA ARG A 195 27.51 3.65 -60.08
C ARG A 195 28.33 4.43 -61.10
N ALA A 196 29.51 3.91 -61.48
CA ALA A 196 30.42 4.48 -62.48
C ALA A 196 29.73 4.85 -63.81
N GLN A 197 28.72 4.07 -64.22
CA GLN A 197 27.95 4.24 -65.46
C GLN A 197 27.15 5.55 -65.53
N PHE A 198 26.90 6.23 -64.40
CA PHE A 198 26.10 7.44 -64.35
C PHE A 198 26.93 8.72 -64.50
N ASN A 199 26.30 9.76 -65.05
CA ASN A 199 26.88 11.09 -65.28
C ASN A 199 27.54 11.65 -64.00
N LYS A 200 28.75 12.20 -64.16
CA LYS A 200 29.56 12.81 -63.10
C LYS A 200 28.78 13.84 -62.26
N VAL A 201 27.86 14.60 -62.88
CA VAL A 201 27.00 15.56 -62.17
C VAL A 201 26.03 14.84 -61.21
N VAL A 202 25.37 13.77 -61.68
CA VAL A 202 24.45 12.95 -60.86
C VAL A 202 25.21 12.27 -59.74
N ARG A 203 26.40 11.70 -60.01
CA ARG A 203 27.27 11.11 -58.98
C ARG A 203 27.69 12.13 -57.91
N ASN A 204 28.07 13.35 -58.29
CA ASN A 204 28.42 14.40 -57.34
C ASN A 204 27.23 14.81 -56.45
N VAL A 205 26.02 14.90 -57.01
CA VAL A 205 24.79 15.16 -56.24
C VAL A 205 24.49 14.01 -55.29
N LEU A 206 24.54 12.76 -55.77
CA LEU A 206 24.30 11.55 -54.98
C LEU A 206 25.28 11.43 -53.80
N LYS A 207 26.59 11.63 -54.04
CA LYS A 207 27.64 11.66 -53.00
C LYS A 207 27.33 12.68 -51.90
N ARG A 208 26.99 13.91 -52.29
CA ARG A 208 26.60 14.98 -51.33
C ARG A 208 25.38 14.58 -50.50
N LYS A 209 24.35 14.00 -51.12
CA LYS A 209 23.11 13.58 -50.44
C LYS A 209 23.34 12.42 -49.48
N LEU A 210 24.06 11.37 -49.90
CA LEU A 210 24.42 10.24 -49.04
C LEU A 210 25.30 10.68 -47.84
N ALA A 211 26.26 11.58 -48.06
CA ALA A 211 27.09 12.11 -46.98
C ALA A 211 26.31 13.00 -45.99
N GLN A 212 25.30 13.74 -46.46
CA GLN A 212 24.38 14.49 -45.59
C GLN A 212 23.47 13.54 -44.79
N TYR A 213 22.88 12.55 -45.45
CA TYR A 213 22.04 11.52 -44.83
C TYR A 213 22.78 10.73 -43.73
N LEU A 214 24.00 10.25 -43.99
CA LEU A 214 24.77 9.49 -42.99
C LEU A 214 25.16 10.33 -41.76
N ARG A 215 25.55 11.60 -41.97
CA ARG A 215 25.83 12.52 -40.84
C ARG A 215 24.59 12.80 -40.00
N TRP A 216 23.42 12.98 -40.64
CA TRP A 216 22.15 13.11 -39.95
C TRP A 216 21.80 11.83 -39.17
N LYS A 217 21.92 10.66 -39.80
CA LYS A 217 21.65 9.34 -39.21
C LYS A 217 22.45 9.11 -37.92
N GLU A 218 23.75 9.37 -37.94
CA GLU A 218 24.60 9.29 -36.75
C GLU A 218 24.22 10.28 -35.65
N ALA A 219 23.93 11.53 -36.00
CA ALA A 219 23.59 12.58 -35.05
C ALA A 219 22.24 12.31 -34.38
N THR A 220 21.20 12.04 -35.17
CA THR A 220 19.84 11.77 -34.69
C THR A 220 19.77 10.43 -33.94
N TYR A 221 20.57 9.41 -34.28
CA TYR A 221 20.65 8.20 -33.44
C TYR A 221 21.20 8.50 -32.03
N LYS A 222 22.28 9.30 -31.93
CA LYS A 222 22.86 9.75 -30.64
C LYS A 222 21.87 10.61 -29.86
N GLU A 223 21.15 11.51 -30.54
CA GLU A 223 20.10 12.35 -29.95
C GLU A 223 18.92 11.51 -29.41
N LEU A 224 18.36 10.61 -30.22
CA LEU A 224 17.24 9.74 -29.84
C LEU A 224 17.60 8.82 -28.67
N LYS A 225 18.82 8.26 -28.66
CA LYS A 225 19.30 7.42 -27.55
C LYS A 225 19.45 8.23 -26.25
N THR A 226 19.93 9.47 -26.36
CA THR A 226 20.04 10.40 -25.23
C THR A 226 18.66 10.81 -24.70
N ARG A 227 17.73 11.18 -25.61
CA ARG A 227 16.33 11.49 -25.27
C ARG A 227 15.62 10.31 -24.63
N PHE A 228 15.80 9.09 -25.16
CA PHE A 228 15.25 7.87 -24.55
C PHE A 228 15.70 7.73 -23.09
N GLY A 229 17.01 7.87 -22.82
CA GLY A 229 17.56 7.83 -21.46
C GLY A 229 16.96 8.90 -20.53
N PHE A 230 16.77 10.13 -21.01
CA PHE A 230 16.12 11.19 -20.22
C PHE A 230 14.64 10.89 -19.92
N VAL A 231 13.85 10.54 -20.93
CA VAL A 231 12.41 10.23 -20.75
C VAL A 231 12.23 8.99 -19.86
N LEU A 232 13.14 8.02 -19.94
CA LEU A 232 13.15 6.80 -19.12
C LEU A 232 13.38 7.12 -17.63
N LYS A 233 14.35 7.98 -17.31
CA LYS A 233 14.59 8.46 -15.93
C LYS A 233 13.43 9.34 -15.42
N TYR A 234 12.86 10.19 -16.28
CA TYR A 234 11.72 11.05 -15.95
C TYR A 234 10.44 10.24 -15.68
N LEU A 235 10.19 9.16 -16.42
CA LEU A 235 9.11 8.20 -16.15
C LEU A 235 9.24 7.57 -14.76
N LYS A 236 10.45 7.10 -14.40
CA LYS A 236 10.72 6.52 -13.08
C LYS A 236 10.46 7.53 -11.97
N GLN A 237 10.93 8.77 -12.12
CA GLN A 237 10.67 9.86 -11.16
C GLN A 237 9.16 10.11 -10.98
N HIS A 238 8.37 10.12 -12.06
CA HIS A 238 6.91 10.29 -11.97
C HIS A 238 6.23 9.14 -11.22
N TYR A 239 6.64 7.90 -11.49
CA TYR A 239 6.15 6.73 -10.77
C TYR A 239 6.49 6.77 -9.27
N GLU A 240 7.71 7.17 -8.91
CA GLU A 240 8.14 7.33 -7.52
C GLU A 240 7.39 8.45 -6.78
N ILE A 241 7.12 9.57 -7.46
CA ILE A 241 6.31 10.68 -6.93
C ILE A 241 4.86 10.23 -6.69
N ILE A 242 4.23 9.51 -7.62
CA ILE A 242 2.88 8.91 -7.43
C ILE A 242 2.88 7.99 -6.19
N LYS A 243 3.91 7.14 -6.03
CA LYS A 243 4.07 6.23 -4.88
C LYS A 243 4.26 6.98 -3.56
N MET A 244 4.95 8.13 -3.57
CA MET A 244 5.08 9.03 -2.42
C MET A 244 3.72 9.62 -2.03
N TYR A 245 2.98 10.23 -2.95
CA TYR A 245 1.64 10.77 -2.66
C TYR A 245 0.66 9.68 -2.21
N MET A 246 0.67 8.49 -2.82
CA MET A 246 -0.12 7.34 -2.36
C MET A 246 0.29 6.81 -0.97
N THR A 247 1.48 7.19 -0.48
CA THR A 247 1.90 6.92 0.91
C THR A 247 1.39 8.00 1.85
N TRP A 248 1.36 9.27 1.42
CA TRP A 248 0.81 10.40 2.18
C TRP A 248 -0.72 10.42 2.27
N VAL A 249 -1.45 9.94 1.26
CA VAL A 249 -2.93 9.87 1.27
C VAL A 249 -3.47 8.89 2.33
N LYS A 250 -2.77 7.78 2.56
CA LYS A 250 -3.19 6.69 3.48
C LYS A 250 -3.51 7.14 4.91
N PRO A 251 -2.66 7.94 5.61
CA PRO A 251 -3.03 8.46 6.93
C PRO A 251 -4.28 9.35 6.88
N TYR A 252 -4.43 10.25 5.89
CA TYR A 252 -5.62 11.10 5.80
C TYR A 252 -6.90 10.29 5.60
N LEU A 253 -6.92 9.30 4.70
CA LEU A 253 -8.08 8.40 4.55
C LEU A 253 -8.43 7.67 5.86
N ARG A 254 -7.42 7.23 6.61
CA ARG A 254 -7.61 6.60 7.93
C ARG A 254 -8.11 7.58 9.00
N HIS A 255 -7.65 8.83 8.98
CA HIS A 255 -8.12 9.85 9.92
C HIS A 255 -9.54 10.33 9.58
N ILE A 256 -9.89 10.46 8.30
CA ILE A 256 -11.27 10.71 7.85
C ILE A 256 -12.18 9.61 8.38
N ARG A 257 -11.93 8.32 8.06
CA ARG A 257 -12.77 7.20 8.53
C ARG A 257 -12.91 7.13 10.06
N ARG A 258 -11.87 7.49 10.82
CA ARG A 258 -11.92 7.54 12.29
C ARG A 258 -12.71 8.71 12.88
N LEU A 259 -12.90 9.78 12.09
CA LEU A 259 -13.70 10.94 12.47
C LEU A 259 -15.12 10.87 11.89
N THR A 260 -15.31 10.13 10.79
CA THR A 260 -16.63 9.74 10.27
C THR A 260 -17.39 9.02 11.37
N LEU A 261 -18.52 9.61 11.75
CA LEU A 261 -19.40 9.11 12.80
C LEU A 261 -20.01 7.77 12.33
N ASP A 262 -20.14 6.79 13.24
CA ASP A 262 -20.83 5.54 12.93
C ASP A 262 -22.34 5.81 12.82
N GLU A 263 -22.88 5.67 11.60
CA GLU A 263 -24.29 5.97 11.28
C GLU A 263 -25.26 5.15 12.14
N GLU A 264 -24.94 3.89 12.47
CA GLU A 264 -25.75 3.09 13.39
C GLU A 264 -25.83 3.72 14.79
N LYS A 265 -24.77 4.42 15.23
CA LYS A 265 -24.70 5.07 16.55
C LYS A 265 -25.45 6.39 16.55
N VAL A 266 -25.36 7.15 15.46
CA VAL A 266 -26.14 8.38 15.25
C VAL A 266 -27.65 8.10 15.29
N LEU A 267 -28.07 6.94 14.78
CA LEU A 267 -29.47 6.50 14.76
C LEU A 267 -29.93 5.79 16.07
N THR A 268 -29.10 5.71 17.12
CA THR A 268 -29.54 5.09 18.39
C THR A 268 -30.51 5.99 19.16
N PRO A 269 -31.54 5.43 19.85
CA PRO A 269 -32.42 6.23 20.73
C PRO A 269 -31.72 6.93 21.90
N ASP A 270 -30.46 6.57 22.20
CA ASP A 270 -29.62 7.27 23.17
C ASP A 270 -29.00 8.57 22.60
N LEU A 271 -28.86 8.72 21.28
CA LEU A 271 -28.41 9.97 20.66
C LEU A 271 -29.58 10.69 19.96
N ILE A 272 -29.85 11.92 20.40
CA ILE A 272 -30.93 12.75 19.85
C ILE A 272 -30.25 13.91 19.12
N SER A 273 -30.35 13.96 17.79
CA SER A 273 -29.68 14.98 16.93
C SER A 273 -29.93 16.43 17.35
N ALA A 274 -31.07 16.69 17.99
CA ALA A 274 -31.49 18.01 18.47
C ALA A 274 -30.79 18.48 19.77
N PHE A 275 -30.07 17.61 20.48
CA PHE A 275 -29.44 17.91 21.77
C PHE A 275 -27.92 18.06 21.65
N GLU A 276 -27.29 18.79 22.58
CA GLU A 276 -25.83 18.89 22.73
C GLU A 276 -25.26 17.60 23.38
N GLY A 277 -25.50 16.46 22.75
CA GLY A 277 -25.13 15.13 23.24
C GLY A 277 -24.02 14.47 22.42
N SER A 278 -23.21 13.65 23.09
CA SER A 278 -22.17 12.84 22.45
C SER A 278 -22.09 11.44 23.06
N MET A 279 -21.56 10.49 22.30
CA MET A 279 -21.31 9.11 22.71
C MET A 279 -19.89 8.71 22.36
N LEU A 280 -19.21 8.08 23.32
CA LEU A 280 -17.85 7.57 23.18
C LEU A 280 -17.86 6.05 23.34
N GLU A 281 -17.27 5.34 22.39
CA GLU A 281 -17.15 3.90 22.39
C GLU A 281 -15.69 3.47 22.26
N VAL A 282 -15.19 2.78 23.30
CA VAL A 282 -13.78 2.40 23.41
C VAL A 282 -13.70 0.92 23.74
N GLU A 283 -12.89 0.17 23.00
CA GLU A 283 -12.67 -1.26 23.23
C GLU A 283 -11.18 -1.55 23.45
N LEU A 284 -10.88 -2.19 24.58
CA LEU A 284 -9.53 -2.64 24.96
C LEU A 284 -9.46 -4.16 24.96
N LEU A 285 -8.56 -4.73 24.16
CA LEU A 285 -8.18 -6.14 24.20
C LEU A 285 -6.85 -6.29 24.95
N ALA A 286 -6.92 -6.61 26.24
CA ALA A 286 -5.78 -7.00 27.05
C ALA A 286 -5.47 -8.50 26.83
N HIS A 287 -4.24 -8.87 26.50
CA HIS A 287 -3.84 -10.28 26.35
C HIS A 287 -2.49 -10.62 26.98
N LYS A 288 -2.46 -11.78 27.66
CA LYS A 288 -1.37 -12.26 28.50
C LYS A 288 -1.20 -13.77 28.32
N SER A 289 0.04 -14.25 28.25
CA SER A 289 0.30 -15.69 28.39
C SER A 289 0.33 -16.07 29.88
N PRO A 290 -0.53 -16.99 30.35
CA PRO A 290 -0.40 -17.56 31.68
C PRO A 290 0.99 -18.18 31.86
N SER A 291 1.57 -18.10 33.06
CA SER A 291 2.90 -18.65 33.31
C SER A 291 2.92 -20.16 33.03
N LYS A 292 3.82 -20.59 32.13
CA LYS A 292 3.98 -21.91 31.50
C LYS A 292 3.18 -22.20 30.21
N ASN A 293 2.19 -21.39 29.82
CA ASN A 293 1.45 -21.60 28.56
C ASN A 293 2.26 -21.14 27.32
N LYS A 294 2.13 -21.86 26.20
CA LYS A 294 2.69 -21.47 24.89
C LYS A 294 1.66 -21.25 23.78
N LYS A 295 0.48 -21.89 23.82
CA LYS A 295 -0.55 -21.76 22.76
C LYS A 295 -1.72 -20.88 23.17
N TYR A 296 -2.25 -21.06 24.38
CA TYR A 296 -3.47 -20.38 24.82
C TYR A 296 -3.18 -19.20 25.74
N LYS A 297 -3.63 -18.02 25.33
CA LYS A 297 -3.52 -16.77 26.09
C LYS A 297 -4.81 -16.45 26.83
N SER A 298 -4.66 -15.83 27.99
CA SER A 298 -5.72 -15.16 28.72
C SER A 298 -6.01 -13.84 28.02
N CYS A 299 -7.25 -13.63 27.58
CA CYS A 299 -7.69 -12.43 26.90
C CYS A 299 -8.88 -11.82 27.62
N ILE A 300 -8.83 -10.51 27.87
CA ILE A 300 -9.94 -9.74 28.44
C ILE A 300 -10.24 -8.60 27.48
N LEU A 301 -11.47 -8.57 27.01
CA LEU A 301 -12.01 -7.48 26.20
C LEU A 301 -12.87 -6.61 27.13
N VAL A 302 -12.46 -5.35 27.34
CA VAL A 302 -13.29 -4.37 28.04
C VAL A 302 -13.84 -3.40 26.99
N HIS A 303 -15.15 -3.35 26.91
CA HIS A 303 -15.89 -2.45 26.04
C HIS A 303 -16.58 -1.39 26.91
N PHE A 304 -16.27 -0.12 26.64
CA PHE A 304 -16.87 1.04 27.29
C PHE A 304 -17.82 1.71 26.31
N LEU A 305 -19.05 1.97 26.75
CA LEU A 305 -20.01 2.82 26.05
C LEU A 305 -20.41 3.96 26.99
N PHE A 306 -20.00 5.18 26.67
CA PHE A 306 -20.24 6.36 27.48
C PHE A 306 -21.19 7.31 26.76
N ARG A 307 -22.33 7.63 27.38
CA ARG A 307 -23.31 8.60 26.90
C ARG A 307 -23.20 9.87 27.72
N THR A 308 -22.89 10.99 27.07
CA THR A 308 -22.74 12.28 27.73
C THR A 308 -24.08 12.99 27.88
N ARG A 309 -24.17 13.88 28.87
CA ARG A 309 -25.30 14.78 29.11
C ARG A 309 -24.73 16.20 29.14
N PRO A 310 -25.30 17.17 28.40
CA PRO A 310 -24.78 18.53 28.39
C PRO A 310 -24.92 19.20 29.76
N ALA A 311 -23.79 19.43 30.42
CA ALA A 311 -23.67 20.29 31.58
C ALA A 311 -23.01 21.61 31.15
N MET A 312 -23.74 22.74 31.24
CA MET A 312 -23.17 24.06 30.94
C MET A 312 -22.33 24.60 32.10
N SER A 313 -21.10 24.13 32.19
CA SER A 313 -20.05 24.69 33.05
C SER A 313 -19.34 25.85 32.34
N TYR A 314 -19.66 27.09 32.74
CA TYR A 314 -18.96 28.29 32.24
C TYR A 314 -17.57 28.43 32.90
N GLN A 315 -16.58 27.71 32.38
CA GLN A 315 -15.18 27.97 32.72
C GLN A 315 -14.75 29.27 32.02
N GLN A 316 -14.19 30.23 32.78
CA GLN A 316 -13.66 31.46 32.22
C GLN A 316 -12.30 31.21 31.54
N GLU A 317 -12.01 32.08 30.56
CA GLU A 317 -10.75 32.22 29.80
C GLU A 317 -10.38 31.16 28.73
N GLY A 318 -9.94 31.70 27.58
CA GLY A 318 -8.88 31.12 26.77
C GLY A 318 -9.26 30.06 25.75
N TYR A 319 -9.80 28.92 26.19
CA TYR A 319 -9.88 27.71 25.35
C TYR A 319 -11.30 27.24 25.03
N GLN A 320 -11.36 26.40 23.99
CA GLN A 320 -12.55 26.01 23.22
C GLN A 320 -13.76 25.65 24.11
N ARG A 321 -14.82 26.48 24.08
CA ARG A 321 -16.09 26.22 24.80
C ARG A 321 -16.70 24.89 24.36
N GLY A 322 -16.69 23.91 25.24
CA GLY A 322 -17.47 22.67 25.13
C GLY A 322 -18.04 22.30 26.51
N PRO A 323 -19.21 21.65 26.58
CA PRO A 323 -19.74 21.17 27.85
C PRO A 323 -18.78 20.15 28.50
N ILE A 324 -18.69 20.17 29.84
CA ILE A 324 -18.04 19.07 30.55
C ILE A 324 -18.88 17.81 30.34
N HIS A 325 -18.25 16.78 29.79
CA HIS A 325 -18.88 15.50 29.48
C HIS A 325 -19.13 14.65 30.75
N VAL A 326 -20.08 15.10 31.56
CA VAL A 326 -20.76 14.26 32.55
C VAL A 326 -21.56 13.19 31.83
N GLY A 327 -21.59 11.95 32.32
CA GLY A 327 -22.31 10.90 31.60
C GLY A 327 -22.62 9.62 32.36
N LYS A 328 -23.36 8.76 31.66
CA LYS A 328 -23.60 7.36 31.98
C LYS A 328 -22.53 6.52 31.30
N VAL A 329 -21.74 5.78 32.06
CA VAL A 329 -20.82 4.76 31.53
C VAL A 329 -21.43 3.38 31.68
N GLU A 330 -21.39 2.62 30.59
CA GLU A 330 -21.58 1.18 30.59
C GLU A 330 -20.23 0.50 30.30
N ILE A 331 -19.91 -0.53 31.10
CA ILE A 331 -18.68 -1.31 30.97
C ILE A 331 -19.04 -2.78 30.80
N ASN A 332 -18.73 -3.35 29.64
CA ASN A 332 -18.89 -4.76 29.33
C ASN A 332 -17.52 -5.45 29.35
N ILE A 333 -17.24 -6.18 30.43
CA ILE A 333 -16.02 -6.99 30.60
C ILE A 333 -16.31 -8.40 30.08
N ARG A 334 -15.65 -8.81 29.00
CA ARG A 334 -15.77 -10.14 28.38
C ARG A 334 -14.45 -10.91 28.46
N GLY A 335 -14.49 -12.12 29.00
CA GLY A 335 -13.33 -13.00 29.12
C GLY A 335 -13.24 -14.03 27.98
N TYR A 336 -12.06 -14.17 27.37
CA TYR A 336 -11.79 -15.10 26.27
C TYR A 336 -10.51 -15.90 26.46
N VAL A 337 -10.44 -17.10 25.88
CA VAL A 337 -9.22 -17.90 25.80
C VAL A 337 -8.91 -18.14 24.33
N TRP A 338 -7.92 -17.41 23.81
CA TRP A 338 -7.60 -17.37 22.38
C TRP A 338 -6.14 -17.75 22.10
N THR A 339 -5.89 -18.20 20.88
CA THR A 339 -4.55 -18.37 20.29
C THR A 339 -4.09 -17.08 19.60
N ASP A 340 -2.79 -16.93 19.34
CA ASP A 340 -2.26 -15.77 18.61
C ASP A 340 -2.86 -15.59 17.20
N GLU A 341 -3.27 -16.68 16.55
CA GLU A 341 -3.97 -16.63 15.27
C GLU A 341 -5.40 -16.09 15.41
N GLN A 342 -6.12 -16.48 16.46
CA GLN A 342 -7.47 -15.94 16.75
C GLN A 342 -7.40 -14.46 17.17
N ILE A 343 -6.38 -14.07 17.94
CA ILE A 343 -6.13 -12.66 18.30
C ILE A 343 -5.85 -11.83 17.04
N LYS A 344 -5.06 -12.34 16.10
CA LYS A 344 -4.83 -11.68 14.80
C LYS A 344 -6.12 -11.59 13.98
N LYS A 345 -6.87 -12.69 13.82
CA LYS A 345 -8.15 -12.73 13.12
C LYS A 345 -9.17 -11.72 13.69
N PHE A 346 -9.30 -11.62 15.01
CA PHE A 346 -10.18 -10.61 15.64
C PHE A 346 -9.71 -9.18 15.35
N LYS A 347 -8.40 -8.92 15.45
CA LYS A 347 -7.80 -7.62 15.10
C LYS A 347 -7.84 -7.30 13.60
N GLU A 348 -8.03 -8.29 12.73
CA GLU A 348 -8.18 -8.15 11.29
C GLU A 348 -9.65 -7.95 10.91
N MET A 349 -10.58 -8.68 11.53
CA MET A 349 -12.03 -8.47 11.43
C MET A 349 -12.39 -7.02 11.78
N ARG A 350 -11.96 -6.54 12.96
CA ARG A 350 -12.14 -5.15 13.40
C ARG A 350 -11.57 -4.09 12.45
N LYS A 351 -10.55 -4.45 11.65
CA LYS A 351 -9.98 -3.55 10.61
C LYS A 351 -10.70 -3.71 9.27
N ALA A 352 -11.24 -4.87 8.95
CA ALA A 352 -11.98 -5.11 7.71
C ALA A 352 -13.24 -4.23 7.66
N GLU A 353 -13.89 -4.03 8.81
CA GLU A 353 -15.02 -3.10 9.03
C GLU A 353 -14.67 -1.62 8.73
N ASP A 354 -13.38 -1.27 8.58
CA ASP A 354 -12.89 0.08 8.28
C ASP A 354 -12.34 0.27 6.86
N PHE A 355 -12.18 -0.80 6.06
CA PHE A 355 -11.24 -0.76 4.94
C PHE A 355 -11.83 -0.34 3.57
N GLU A 356 -13.14 -0.16 3.46
CA GLU A 356 -13.83 0.04 2.16
C GLU A 356 -13.43 1.33 1.43
N LEU A 357 -13.36 2.47 2.13
CA LEU A 357 -12.90 3.75 1.57
C LEU A 357 -11.42 3.74 1.13
N MET A 358 -10.56 3.01 1.86
CA MET A 358 -9.17 2.81 1.42
C MET A 358 -9.11 1.88 0.21
N ARG A 359 -10.01 0.88 0.16
CA ARG A 359 -10.08 -0.11 -0.92
C ARG A 359 -10.46 0.54 -2.24
N SER A 360 -11.59 1.25 -2.34
CA SER A 360 -12.06 1.87 -3.59
C SER A 360 -11.08 2.89 -4.18
N VAL A 361 -10.48 3.74 -3.35
CA VAL A 361 -9.42 4.69 -3.76
C VAL A 361 -8.15 3.94 -4.20
N SER A 362 -7.78 2.84 -3.54
CA SER A 362 -6.63 2.04 -3.96
C SER A 362 -6.90 1.24 -5.24
N GLU A 363 -8.11 0.72 -5.45
CA GLU A 363 -8.48 -0.09 -6.61
C GLU A 363 -8.63 0.77 -7.87
N SER A 364 -9.18 1.98 -7.77
CA SER A 364 -9.24 2.93 -8.90
C SER A 364 -7.85 3.39 -9.36
N VAL A 365 -6.97 3.78 -8.42
CA VAL A 365 -5.58 4.14 -8.75
C VAL A 365 -4.80 2.91 -9.27
N LYS A 366 -4.97 1.75 -8.64
CA LYS A 366 -4.29 0.51 -9.08
C LYS A 366 -4.76 0.07 -10.46
N ALA A 367 -6.05 0.09 -10.76
CA ALA A 367 -6.57 -0.25 -12.09
C ALA A 367 -5.99 0.66 -13.19
N ALA A 368 -5.82 1.95 -12.91
CA ALA A 368 -5.18 2.88 -13.84
C ALA A 368 -3.68 2.58 -14.05
N MET A 369 -2.97 2.05 -13.03
CA MET A 369 -1.57 1.62 -13.15
C MET A 369 -1.42 0.21 -13.77
N ASP A 370 -2.36 -0.70 -13.50
CA ASP A 370 -2.39 -2.06 -14.06
C ASP A 370 -2.77 -2.01 -15.56
N ALA A 371 -3.58 -1.04 -15.99
CA ALA A 371 -3.88 -0.78 -17.41
C ALA A 371 -2.66 -0.32 -18.23
N LEU A 372 -1.56 0.06 -17.57
CA LEU A 372 -0.26 0.37 -18.15
C LEU A 372 0.73 -0.82 -18.05
N GLY A 373 0.30 -1.93 -17.43
CA GLY A 373 1.14 -2.89 -16.71
C GLY A 373 2.43 -3.29 -17.41
N ASP A 374 2.34 -4.01 -18.53
CA ASP A 374 3.49 -4.64 -19.17
C ASP A 374 4.47 -3.64 -19.78
N GLU A 375 3.98 -2.60 -20.48
CA GLU A 375 4.84 -1.56 -21.03
C GLU A 375 5.51 -0.73 -19.93
N LEU A 376 4.76 -0.31 -18.90
CA LEU A 376 5.30 0.46 -17.78
C LEU A 376 6.34 -0.33 -16.97
N GLN A 377 6.05 -1.59 -16.62
CA GLN A 377 7.02 -2.42 -15.88
C GLN A 377 8.28 -2.68 -16.71
N ARG A 378 8.14 -2.88 -18.03
CA ARG A 378 9.28 -3.01 -18.95
C ARG A 378 10.14 -1.74 -18.99
N TYR A 379 9.56 -0.54 -19.01
CA TYR A 379 10.32 0.71 -18.98
C TYR A 379 10.90 1.02 -17.59
N LEU A 380 10.18 0.76 -16.49
CA LEU A 380 10.72 0.93 -15.13
C LEU A 380 11.90 0.00 -14.87
N LYS A 381 11.84 -1.26 -15.34
CA LYS A 381 12.96 -2.21 -15.24
C LYS A 381 14.18 -1.73 -16.06
N LYS A 382 13.97 -1.28 -17.31
CA LYS A 382 15.03 -0.64 -18.11
C LYS A 382 15.64 0.58 -17.41
N ALA A 383 14.84 1.38 -16.70
CA ALA A 383 15.33 2.52 -15.94
C ALA A 383 16.25 2.09 -14.79
N GLU A 384 15.83 1.09 -14.00
CA GLU A 384 16.67 0.52 -12.93
C GLU A 384 17.95 -0.15 -13.46
N GLU A 385 17.88 -0.81 -14.61
CA GLU A 385 19.04 -1.42 -15.28
C GLU A 385 20.02 -0.34 -15.75
N SER A 386 19.54 0.76 -16.36
CA SER A 386 20.39 1.88 -16.75
C SER A 386 21.08 2.58 -15.57
N GLU A 387 20.40 2.68 -14.42
CA GLU A 387 21.01 3.19 -13.19
C GLU A 387 22.04 2.22 -12.58
N LYS A 388 21.85 0.90 -12.72
CA LYS A 388 22.83 -0.09 -12.27
C LYS A 388 24.08 -0.02 -13.13
N GLU A 389 23.93 0.04 -14.46
CA GLU A 389 25.06 0.26 -15.36
C GLU A 389 25.83 1.58 -15.06
N GLU A 390 25.14 2.68 -14.75
CA GLU A 390 25.79 3.94 -14.36
C GLU A 390 26.52 3.86 -13.01
N LYS A 391 26.00 3.07 -12.06
CA LYS A 391 26.62 2.86 -10.73
C LYS A 391 27.77 1.87 -10.80
N GLU A 392 27.66 0.79 -11.56
CA GLU A 392 28.73 -0.19 -11.78
C GLU A 392 29.92 0.46 -12.50
N LYS A 393 29.68 1.25 -13.56
CA LYS A 393 30.73 2.05 -14.23
C LYS A 393 31.36 3.13 -13.34
N ALA A 394 30.74 3.47 -12.21
CA ALA A 394 31.32 4.34 -11.17
C ALA A 394 32.04 3.55 -10.06
N GLU A 395 31.65 2.30 -9.80
CA GLU A 395 32.29 1.38 -8.84
C GLU A 395 33.40 0.49 -9.44
N GLU A 396 33.65 0.54 -10.75
CA GLU A 396 34.78 -0.14 -11.44
C GLU A 396 36.18 0.46 -11.11
N LYS A 397 36.44 0.71 -9.82
CA LYS A 397 37.80 0.75 -9.23
C LYS A 397 37.83 -0.23 -8.04
N PRO A 398 38.79 -1.18 -8.01
CA PRO A 398 38.41 -2.58 -7.81
C PRO A 398 38.34 -3.06 -6.36
N LYS A 399 37.37 -3.95 -6.07
CA LYS A 399 37.16 -4.63 -4.77
C LYS A 399 37.50 -6.14 -4.82
N THR A 400 38.71 -6.50 -5.23
CA THR A 400 39.10 -7.89 -5.62
C THR A 400 39.46 -8.87 -4.49
N VAL A 401 39.11 -8.58 -3.22
CA VAL A 401 39.70 -9.27 -2.05
C VAL A 401 38.69 -10.04 -1.18
N PHE A 402 37.46 -9.56 -1.01
CA PHE A 402 36.59 -10.04 0.08
C PHE A 402 36.01 -11.44 -0.14
N GLU A 403 35.63 -11.81 -1.36
CA GLU A 403 35.03 -13.11 -1.68
C GLU A 403 36.01 -14.29 -1.46
N LYS A 404 37.32 -14.05 -1.59
CA LYS A 404 38.36 -15.07 -1.33
C LYS A 404 38.47 -15.44 0.16
N PHE A 405 37.89 -14.65 1.07
CA PHE A 405 37.98 -14.89 2.51
C PHE A 405 36.84 -15.77 3.03
N VAL A 406 35.62 -15.60 2.52
CA VAL A 406 34.42 -16.33 3.00
C VAL A 406 34.54 -17.85 2.75
N ASN A 407 35.04 -18.24 1.57
CA ASN A 407 35.23 -19.65 1.19
C ASN A 407 36.35 -20.38 1.95
N ARG A 408 37.02 -19.73 2.92
CA ARG A 408 38.06 -20.35 3.76
C ARG A 408 37.63 -20.62 5.21
N LEU A 409 36.43 -20.19 5.60
CA LEU A 409 35.92 -20.29 6.98
C LEU A 409 34.93 -21.45 7.23
N VAL A 410 34.60 -22.25 6.20
CA VAL A 410 33.54 -23.28 6.28
C VAL A 410 34.07 -24.69 6.04
N GLY A 411 34.39 -25.40 7.14
CA GLY A 411 34.82 -26.81 7.19
C GLY A 411 36.27 -27.01 7.67
N LYS A 412 36.68 -28.10 8.34
CA LYS A 412 36.06 -29.40 8.72
C LYS A 412 36.68 -29.85 10.08
N LYS A 413 36.26 -30.91 10.79
CA LYS A 413 35.30 -32.00 10.46
C LYS A 413 34.07 -32.01 11.41
N VAL A 414 33.74 -32.92 12.34
CA VAL A 414 34.28 -34.20 12.88
C VAL A 414 33.09 -35.14 13.12
N GLU A 415 33.29 -36.47 13.14
CA GLU A 415 32.21 -37.47 13.33
C GLU A 415 32.16 -38.07 14.74
N GLU A 416 30.95 -38.48 15.16
CA GLU A 416 30.55 -39.83 15.66
C GLU A 416 29.19 -39.71 16.42
N LYS A 417 28.35 -40.74 16.62
CA LYS A 417 28.43 -42.20 16.38
C LYS A 417 27.01 -42.74 16.04
N LYS A 418 26.89 -43.93 15.42
CA LYS A 418 25.59 -44.57 15.08
C LYS A 418 24.99 -45.34 16.28
N GLY A 419 23.65 -45.35 16.43
CA GLY A 419 22.95 -46.17 17.44
C GLY A 419 21.49 -46.52 17.07
N LYS A 420 21.15 -47.82 17.05
CA LYS A 420 19.84 -48.38 16.62
C LYS A 420 18.70 -48.08 17.61
N LYS A 421 17.46 -47.87 17.10
CA LYS A 421 16.20 -48.56 17.52
C LYS A 421 14.95 -48.04 16.77
N LYS A 422 14.61 -48.66 15.62
CA LYS A 422 13.29 -48.51 14.97
C LYS A 422 12.34 -49.60 15.48
N GLU A 423 11.50 -49.29 16.48
CA GLU A 423 10.31 -50.09 16.83
C GLU A 423 9.39 -49.38 17.84
N VAL A 424 9.97 -48.63 18.78
CA VAL A 424 9.26 -47.89 19.85
C VAL A 424 8.37 -46.73 19.32
N GLU A 425 8.38 -46.48 18.00
CA GLU A 425 7.88 -45.24 17.39
C GLU A 425 6.35 -45.14 17.32
N LYS A 426 5.63 -46.27 17.17
CA LYS A 426 4.15 -46.28 17.10
C LYS A 426 3.47 -46.11 18.46
N GLU A 427 4.07 -46.63 19.52
CA GLU A 427 3.64 -46.40 20.91
C GLU A 427 3.94 -44.97 21.38
N LYS A 428 5.17 -44.49 21.13
CA LYS A 428 5.56 -43.11 21.52
C LYS A 428 4.66 -42.07 20.88
N LYS A 429 4.34 -42.17 19.59
CA LYS A 429 3.41 -41.24 18.93
C LYS A 429 2.02 -41.22 19.59
N LYS A 430 1.45 -42.36 20.00
CA LYS A 430 0.17 -42.37 20.75
C LYS A 430 0.29 -41.77 22.17
N LYS A 431 1.40 -42.01 22.87
CA LYS A 431 1.66 -41.43 24.21
C LYS A 431 1.95 -39.92 24.14
N GLU A 432 2.66 -39.45 23.13
CA GLU A 432 2.91 -38.03 22.83
C GLU A 432 1.64 -37.28 22.42
N ILE A 433 0.76 -37.88 21.60
CA ILE A 433 -0.53 -37.27 21.24
C ILE A 433 -1.41 -37.11 22.50
N LYS A 434 -1.49 -38.13 23.35
CA LYS A 434 -2.19 -38.01 24.64
C LYS A 434 -1.56 -36.95 25.54
N LEU A 435 -0.23 -36.92 25.66
CA LEU A 435 0.47 -35.93 26.49
C LEU A 435 0.22 -34.49 25.98
N LYS A 436 0.26 -34.26 24.66
CA LYS A 436 -0.08 -32.96 24.05
C LYS A 436 -1.53 -32.57 24.31
N TRP A 437 -2.48 -33.48 24.17
CA TRP A 437 -3.90 -33.22 24.46
C TRP A 437 -4.14 -32.88 25.94
N TRP A 438 -3.47 -33.57 26.87
CA TRP A 438 -3.51 -33.23 28.30
C TRP A 438 -2.84 -31.87 28.60
N GLN A 439 -1.72 -31.55 27.93
CA GLN A 439 -1.06 -30.26 28.04
C GLN A 439 -1.92 -29.12 27.48
N GLU A 440 -2.52 -29.26 26.30
CA GLU A 440 -3.38 -28.26 25.67
C GLU A 440 -4.66 -28.02 26.47
N ASN A 441 -5.27 -29.07 27.04
CA ASN A 441 -6.39 -28.92 27.97
C ASN A 441 -5.97 -28.27 29.30
N ALA A 442 -4.77 -28.55 29.81
CA ALA A 442 -4.23 -27.88 30.99
C ALA A 442 -3.95 -26.39 30.73
N GLU A 443 -3.32 -26.05 29.59
CA GLU A 443 -3.11 -24.66 29.17
C GLU A 443 -4.44 -23.91 29.03
N LYS A 444 -5.42 -24.51 28.35
CA LYS A 444 -6.75 -23.92 28.13
C LYS A 444 -7.52 -23.76 29.44
N LYS A 445 -7.38 -24.71 30.40
CA LYS A 445 -7.99 -24.62 31.73
C LYS A 445 -7.30 -23.57 32.62
N ALA A 446 -5.96 -23.47 32.56
CA ALA A 446 -5.21 -22.44 33.28
C ALA A 446 -5.59 -21.03 32.77
N ALA A 447 -5.60 -20.84 31.45
CA ALA A 447 -6.06 -19.58 30.84
C ALA A 447 -7.51 -19.27 31.21
N LYS A 448 -8.43 -20.26 31.13
CA LYS A 448 -9.84 -20.08 31.54
C LYS A 448 -9.98 -19.66 33.00
N ASN A 449 -9.19 -20.24 33.90
CA ASN A 449 -9.22 -19.88 35.32
C ASN A 449 -8.66 -18.47 35.58
N GLU A 450 -7.56 -18.08 34.93
CA GLU A 450 -7.01 -16.72 35.02
C GLU A 450 -8.00 -15.68 34.46
N VAL A 451 -8.60 -15.93 33.30
CA VAL A 451 -9.65 -15.10 32.70
C VAL A 451 -10.83 -14.89 33.66
N LEU A 452 -11.36 -15.99 34.25
CA LEU A 452 -12.50 -15.93 35.16
C LEU A 452 -12.18 -15.13 36.42
N LEU A 453 -11.01 -15.37 37.02
CA LEU A 453 -10.56 -14.71 38.24
C LEU A 453 -10.34 -13.21 38.00
N VAL A 454 -9.59 -12.84 36.95
CA VAL A 454 -9.27 -11.44 36.67
C VAL A 454 -10.51 -10.66 36.21
N ALA A 455 -11.40 -11.25 35.40
CA ALA A 455 -12.64 -10.58 35.01
C ALA A 455 -13.57 -10.30 36.21
N TYR A 456 -13.70 -11.27 37.13
CA TYR A 456 -14.48 -11.10 38.36
C TYR A 456 -13.84 -10.09 39.32
N GLU A 457 -12.53 -10.18 39.56
CA GLU A 457 -11.83 -9.22 40.43
C GLU A 457 -11.80 -7.81 39.83
N THR A 458 -11.68 -7.64 38.51
CA THR A 458 -11.82 -6.33 37.86
C THR A 458 -13.22 -5.76 38.12
N TYR A 459 -14.28 -6.55 37.89
CA TYR A 459 -15.67 -6.16 38.16
C TYR A 459 -15.90 -5.78 39.64
N LYS A 460 -15.44 -6.63 40.56
CA LYS A 460 -15.61 -6.48 42.01
C LYS A 460 -14.82 -5.30 42.58
N ASN A 461 -13.55 -5.16 42.19
CA ASN A 461 -12.71 -4.05 42.66
C ASN A 461 -13.14 -2.73 42.03
N PHE A 462 -13.68 -2.71 40.80
CA PHE A 462 -14.32 -1.52 40.22
C PHE A 462 -15.53 -1.10 41.06
N LYS A 463 -16.45 -2.02 41.37
CA LYS A 463 -17.62 -1.73 42.23
C LYS A 463 -17.18 -1.22 43.61
N LYS A 464 -16.12 -1.80 44.20
CA LYS A 464 -15.59 -1.40 45.50
C LYS A 464 -14.92 -0.01 45.48
N ALA A 465 -14.13 0.30 44.46
CA ALA A 465 -13.45 1.60 44.32
C ALA A 465 -14.46 2.75 44.15
N HIS A 466 -15.53 2.51 43.40
CA HIS A 466 -16.55 3.52 43.06
C HIS A 466 -17.79 3.46 43.96
N ASN A 467 -17.69 2.84 45.15
CA ASN A 467 -18.76 2.71 46.16
C ASN A 467 -20.11 2.18 45.63
N MET A 468 -20.09 1.35 44.57
CA MET A 468 -21.28 0.73 44.02
C MET A 468 -21.80 -0.39 44.93
N ILE A 469 -23.13 -0.55 45.00
CA ILE A 469 -23.80 -1.54 45.87
C ILE A 469 -23.24 -2.94 45.61
N GLN A 470 -22.71 -3.56 46.67
CA GLN A 470 -22.20 -4.92 46.67
C GLN A 470 -23.33 -5.87 47.07
N TRP A 471 -23.74 -6.68 46.09
CA TRP A 471 -24.53 -7.90 46.21
C TRP A 471 -23.75 -9.01 45.49
#